data_AF-A0A937VIZ5-F1
#
_entry.id   AF-A0A937VIZ5-F1
#
_cell.length_a   1.000
_cell.length_b   1.000
_cell.length_c   1.000
_cell.angle_alpha   90.00
_cell.angle_beta   90.00
_cell.angle_gamma   90.00
#
_symmetry.space_group_name_H-M   'P 1'
#
loop_
_entity.id
_entity.type
_entity.pdbx_description
1 polymer ?
#
loop_
_entity_poly.entity_id
_entity_poly.type
_entity_poly.pdbx_seq_one_letter_code
_entity_poly.pdbx_strand_id
1 'polypeptide(L)'
;MREGRVTGRGPRWRSVIILGVVAAVLLAGSLAVALTAGSAQPVSKAKQPPLVLKGVLTKRIPWAKLPAKVIWDGRKDKDNRHKELQALFRGQSIYRLVGLVDDKDPKTFNVRKARRGYGVTFIAGDGYSHTIDSRKIIGKKRWIVARLKNGKPLPEGEGPYRNVGSFVGFLAGPSVKMLIRIELVFD
;
A
#
# COMPACT_ATOMS: atom_id res chain seq x y z
N MET A 1 -31.20 75.10 -42.55
CA MET A 1 -32.09 75.13 -43.74
C MET A 1 -33.01 73.92 -43.70
N ARG A 2 -34.33 74.19 -43.70
CA ARG A 2 -35.51 73.31 -43.93
C ARG A 2 -35.76 72.21 -42.87
N GLU A 3 -36.75 72.34 -41.97
CA GLU A 3 -38.22 72.12 -42.13
C GLU A 3 -38.56 70.78 -42.81
N GLY A 4 -39.52 69.95 -42.38
CA GLY A 4 -40.58 70.03 -41.36
C GLY A 4 -41.17 68.61 -41.13
N ARG A 5 -41.61 68.28 -39.90
CA ARG A 5 -43.02 68.29 -39.40
C ARG A 5 -43.86 67.16 -40.04
N VAL A 6 -44.47 66.21 -39.29
CA VAL A 6 -45.83 66.33 -38.71
C VAL A 6 -46.26 64.98 -38.07
N THR A 7 -46.72 65.06 -36.82
CA THR A 7 -47.82 64.38 -36.08
C THR A 7 -48.16 62.87 -36.20
N GLY A 8 -48.59 62.27 -35.08
CA GLY A 8 -49.62 61.22 -35.10
C GLY A 8 -49.79 60.39 -33.81
N ARG A 9 -50.98 60.47 -33.21
CA ARG A 9 -51.50 59.88 -31.95
C ARG A 9 -51.61 58.33 -31.98
N GLY A 10 -51.54 57.65 -30.82
CA GLY A 10 -51.61 56.16 -30.62
C GLY A 10 -52.96 55.49 -31.00
N PRO A 11 -53.21 54.18 -30.72
CA PRO A 11 -53.28 53.61 -29.34
C PRO A 11 -52.92 52.10 -29.12
N ARG A 12 -52.57 51.81 -27.86
CA ARG A 12 -52.82 50.63 -26.99
C ARG A 12 -52.83 49.16 -27.49
N TRP A 13 -51.94 48.39 -26.84
CA TRP A 13 -52.08 47.03 -26.25
C TRP A 13 -52.13 45.81 -27.19
N ARG A 14 -51.07 44.99 -27.12
CA ARG A 14 -51.16 43.56 -26.74
C ARG A 14 -49.77 43.02 -26.39
N SER A 15 -49.69 42.44 -25.19
CA SER A 15 -48.53 41.78 -24.62
C SER A 15 -47.99 40.68 -25.54
N VAL A 16 -46.70 40.68 -25.82
CA VAL A 16 -45.99 39.53 -26.39
C VAL A 16 -45.00 39.04 -25.34
N ILE A 17 -45.30 37.88 -24.78
CA ILE A 17 -44.43 37.12 -23.89
C ILE A 17 -43.28 36.58 -24.76
N ILE A 18 -42.09 37.16 -24.64
CA ILE A 18 -40.89 36.62 -25.26
C ILE A 18 -40.40 35.45 -24.38
N LEU A 19 -40.79 34.25 -24.78
CA LEU A 19 -40.22 33.00 -24.27
C LEU A 19 -38.81 32.83 -24.85
N GLY A 20 -37.86 32.49 -23.97
CA GLY A 20 -36.74 31.62 -24.34
C GLY A 20 -35.42 32.31 -24.69
N VAL A 21 -34.63 32.62 -23.68
CA VAL A 21 -33.17 32.52 -23.77
C VAL A 21 -32.69 31.65 -22.62
N VAL A 22 -32.35 30.39 -22.91
CA VAL A 22 -31.20 29.73 -22.29
C VAL A 22 -30.48 28.99 -23.40
N ALA A 23 -29.39 29.59 -23.85
CA ALA A 23 -28.43 28.96 -24.76
C ALA A 23 -27.76 27.78 -24.04
N ALA A 24 -27.98 26.57 -24.54
CA ALA A 24 -27.16 25.41 -24.19
C ALA A 24 -26.12 25.21 -25.29
N VAL A 25 -24.94 25.79 -25.10
CA VAL A 25 -23.72 25.42 -25.82
C VAL A 25 -22.98 24.43 -24.95
N LEU A 26 -22.88 23.16 -25.35
CA LEU A 26 -21.76 22.25 -25.05
C LEU A 26 -21.81 21.11 -26.10
N LEU A 27 -21.00 21.19 -27.15
CA LEU A 27 -19.62 20.68 -27.27
C LEU A 27 -19.55 19.22 -27.76
N ALA A 28 -18.79 19.08 -28.85
CA ALA A 28 -18.58 17.91 -29.67
C ALA A 28 -18.32 16.60 -28.92
N GLY A 29 -18.84 15.52 -29.51
CA GLY A 29 -18.50 14.16 -29.11
C GLY A 29 -16.99 13.95 -29.15
N SER A 30 -16.44 13.62 -27.99
CA SER A 30 -15.08 13.07 -27.89
C SER A 30 -15.21 11.55 -27.77
N LEU A 31 -14.81 10.86 -28.82
CA LEU A 31 -14.52 9.43 -28.78
C LEU A 31 -13.25 9.24 -27.94
N ALA A 32 -13.40 9.05 -26.63
CA ALA A 32 -12.29 8.64 -25.80
C ALA A 32 -12.00 7.16 -26.07
N VAL A 33 -11.00 6.87 -26.91
CA VAL A 33 -10.28 5.60 -26.84
C VAL A 33 -9.62 5.60 -25.47
N ALA A 34 -10.26 4.95 -24.50
CA ALA A 34 -9.65 4.70 -23.21
C ALA A 34 -8.47 3.75 -23.44
N LEU A 35 -7.24 4.29 -23.47
CA LEU A 35 -6.07 3.49 -23.15
C LEU A 35 -6.35 2.84 -21.81
N THR A 36 -6.39 1.51 -21.79
CA THR A 36 -6.35 0.71 -20.57
C THR A 36 -4.98 0.90 -19.91
N ALA A 37 -4.76 2.08 -19.30
CA ALA A 37 -3.87 2.20 -18.18
C ALA A 37 -4.53 1.42 -17.04
N GLY A 38 -3.99 0.25 -16.73
CA GLY A 38 -4.48 -0.65 -15.69
C GLY A 38 -4.84 0.14 -14.43
N SER A 39 -6.15 0.33 -14.23
CA SER A 39 -6.70 0.87 -13.01
C SER A 39 -6.50 -0.18 -11.94
N ALA A 40 -5.35 -0.11 -11.26
CA ALA A 40 -5.08 -0.87 -10.05
C ALA A 40 -6.13 -0.49 -9.01
N GLN A 41 -7.26 -1.21 -9.03
CA GLN A 41 -8.29 -1.10 -8.03
C GLN A 41 -7.66 -1.42 -6.66
N PRO A 42 -7.94 -0.64 -5.61
CA PRO A 42 -7.40 -0.94 -4.29
C PRO A 42 -7.96 -2.29 -3.85
N VAL A 43 -7.08 -3.31 -3.76
CA VAL A 43 -7.41 -4.63 -3.23
C VAL A 43 -8.15 -4.41 -1.90
N SER A 44 -9.44 -4.72 -1.89
CA SER A 44 -10.31 -4.30 -0.80
C SER A 44 -9.82 -4.90 0.53
N LYS A 45 -10.01 -4.16 1.62
CA LYS A 45 -9.68 -4.56 3.00
C LYS A 45 -10.22 -5.95 3.40
N ALA A 46 -11.18 -6.52 2.65
CA ALA A 46 -12.06 -7.58 3.14
C ALA A 46 -11.53 -9.01 3.01
N LYS A 47 -10.43 -9.30 2.29
CA LYS A 47 -10.03 -10.71 2.07
C LYS A 47 -8.53 -10.98 1.91
N GLN A 48 -7.68 -10.29 2.66
CA GLN A 48 -6.24 -10.57 2.68
C GLN A 48 -5.96 -11.90 3.45
N PRO A 49 -5.12 -12.81 2.94
CA PRO A 49 -4.81 -14.07 3.62
C PRO A 49 -4.06 -13.83 4.95
N PRO A 50 -4.13 -14.77 5.90
CA PRO A 50 -3.35 -14.67 7.14
C PRO A 50 -1.86 -14.82 6.87
N LEU A 51 -1.03 -14.13 7.67
CA LEU A 51 0.40 -14.39 7.73
C LEU A 51 0.63 -15.70 8.49
N VAL A 52 1.30 -16.65 7.84
CA VAL A 52 1.68 -17.93 8.48
C VAL A 52 3.10 -17.82 9.00
N LEU A 53 3.30 -18.16 10.27
CA LEU A 53 4.61 -18.26 10.92
C LEU A 53 4.83 -19.73 11.28
N LYS A 54 5.97 -20.30 10.89
CA LYS A 54 6.31 -21.70 11.15
C LYS A 54 7.73 -21.78 11.70
N GLY A 55 7.89 -22.42 12.84
CA GLY A 55 9.17 -22.70 13.48
C GLY A 55 8.99 -23.84 14.47
N VAL A 56 9.43 -23.65 15.72
CA VAL A 56 9.09 -24.57 16.82
C VAL A 56 7.58 -24.58 17.08
N LEU A 57 6.94 -23.42 16.90
CA LEU A 57 5.48 -23.29 16.89
C LEU A 57 4.99 -22.94 15.48
N THR A 58 3.71 -23.22 15.21
CA THR A 58 3.03 -22.69 14.02
C THR A 58 1.93 -21.73 14.45
N LYS A 59 1.92 -20.53 13.87
CA LYS A 59 0.88 -19.53 14.10
C LYS A 59 0.32 -19.01 12.78
N ARG A 60 -0.98 -18.75 12.77
CA ARG A 60 -1.67 -18.05 11.68
C ARG A 60 -2.22 -16.75 12.22
N ILE A 61 -1.74 -15.63 11.71
CA ILE A 61 -2.15 -14.30 12.16
C ILE A 61 -3.08 -13.71 11.09
N PRO A 62 -4.38 -13.52 11.38
CA PRO A 62 -5.28 -12.85 10.45
C PRO A 62 -4.75 -11.46 10.08
N TRP A 63 -4.92 -11.05 8.83
CA TRP A 63 -4.39 -9.76 8.34
C TRP A 63 -4.80 -8.56 9.18
N ALA A 64 -6.07 -8.51 9.59
CA ALA A 64 -6.58 -7.43 10.43
C ALA A 64 -5.97 -7.42 11.85
N LYS A 65 -5.50 -8.58 12.35
CA LYS A 65 -4.94 -8.76 13.69
C LYS A 65 -3.43 -8.56 13.76
N LEU A 66 -2.73 -8.53 12.62
CA LEU A 66 -1.31 -8.18 12.60
C LEU A 66 -1.16 -6.71 13.05
N PRO A 67 -0.45 -6.41 14.15
CA PRO A 67 -0.29 -5.04 14.60
C PRO A 67 0.45 -4.21 13.55
N ALA A 68 0.01 -2.98 13.32
CA ALA A 68 0.64 -2.02 12.40
C ALA A 68 1.18 -0.80 13.16
N LYS A 69 1.75 -1.05 14.35
CA LYS A 69 2.27 0.00 15.24
C LYS A 69 3.70 0.41 14.91
N VAL A 70 4.49 -0.48 14.32
CA VAL A 70 5.88 -0.19 13.97
C VAL A 70 5.93 0.49 12.60
N ILE A 71 6.64 1.62 12.54
CA ILE A 71 6.75 2.46 11.36
C ILE A 71 8.17 2.37 10.81
N TRP A 72 8.27 2.14 9.50
CA TRP A 72 9.49 2.36 8.73
C TRP A 72 9.18 3.37 7.62
N ASP A 73 9.95 4.45 7.56
CA ASP A 73 9.79 5.51 6.55
C ASP A 73 10.95 5.43 5.57
N GLY A 74 10.74 4.76 4.44
CA GLY A 74 11.79 4.57 3.44
C GLY A 74 12.18 5.84 2.69
N ARG A 75 11.46 6.96 2.89
CA ARG A 75 11.87 8.29 2.40
C ARG A 75 12.96 8.92 3.26
N LYS A 76 13.07 8.48 4.52
CA LYS A 76 14.07 8.95 5.50
C LYS A 76 15.27 8.03 5.62
N ASP A 77 15.19 6.84 5.03
CA ASP A 77 16.28 5.86 5.02
C ASP A 77 17.29 6.26 3.93
N LYS A 78 18.47 6.74 4.35
CA LYS A 78 19.51 7.24 3.44
C LYS A 78 20.08 6.14 2.54
N ASP A 79 19.98 4.88 2.98
CA ASP A 79 20.49 3.72 2.26
C ASP A 79 19.45 3.14 1.30
N ASN A 80 18.20 3.60 1.35
CA ASN A 80 17.14 3.15 0.47
C ASN A 80 17.29 3.74 -0.94
N ARG A 81 17.81 2.92 -1.86
CA ARG A 81 17.93 3.24 -3.29
C ARG A 81 16.70 2.81 -4.12
N HIS A 82 15.71 2.17 -3.50
CA HIS A 82 14.53 1.62 -4.19
C HIS A 82 13.39 2.62 -4.19
N LYS A 83 13.04 3.13 -5.37
CA LYS A 83 11.97 4.15 -5.55
C LYS A 83 10.63 3.66 -5.02
N GLU A 84 10.29 2.38 -5.22
CA GLU A 84 9.05 1.79 -4.75
C GLU A 84 8.95 1.65 -3.22
N LEU A 85 10.08 1.75 -2.52
CA LEU A 85 10.19 1.74 -1.06
C LEU A 85 10.27 3.13 -0.44
N GLN A 86 10.29 4.20 -1.24
CA GLN A 86 10.21 5.59 -0.76
C GLN A 86 8.78 5.94 -0.32
N ALA A 87 8.28 5.25 0.71
CA ALA A 87 6.95 5.42 1.26
C ALA A 87 6.95 5.14 2.78
N LEU A 88 5.84 5.49 3.43
CA LEU A 88 5.62 5.18 4.84
C LEU A 88 4.99 3.79 4.99
N PHE A 89 5.73 2.84 5.54
CA PHE A 89 5.25 1.49 5.78
C PHE A 89 4.91 1.27 7.26
N ARG A 90 3.85 0.49 7.51
CA ARG A 90 3.44 0.11 8.87
C ARG A 90 3.15 -1.37 8.99
N GLY A 91 3.58 -1.95 10.10
CA GLY A 91 3.46 -3.39 10.34
C GLY A 91 3.98 -3.81 11.71
N GLN A 92 4.43 -5.07 11.77
CA GLN A 92 5.02 -5.68 12.95
C GLN A 92 6.49 -6.03 12.69
N SER A 93 7.33 -5.84 13.70
CA SER A 93 8.74 -6.17 13.61
C SER A 93 8.98 -7.66 13.33
N ILE A 94 9.91 -7.96 12.42
CA ILE A 94 10.36 -9.34 12.12
C ILE A 94 10.87 -10.01 13.40
N TYR A 95 11.66 -9.29 14.20
CA TYR A 95 12.14 -9.75 15.50
C TYR A 95 11.01 -10.27 16.41
N ARG A 96 9.88 -9.54 16.48
CA ARG A 96 8.75 -9.98 17.32
C ARG A 96 8.00 -11.13 16.69
N LEU A 97 7.83 -11.14 15.36
CA LEU A 97 7.13 -12.23 14.66
C LEU A 97 7.90 -13.55 14.78
N VAL A 98 9.21 -13.52 14.59
CA VAL A 98 10.08 -14.69 14.78
C VAL A 98 10.03 -15.18 16.22
N GLY A 99 10.06 -14.27 17.21
CA GLY A 99 9.92 -14.62 18.62
C GLY A 99 8.59 -15.33 18.97
N LEU A 100 7.55 -15.20 18.14
CA LEU A 100 6.31 -15.95 18.38
C LEU A 100 6.46 -17.46 18.14
N VAL A 101 7.52 -17.89 17.45
CA VAL A 101 7.66 -19.26 16.91
C VAL A 101 9.08 -19.84 16.97
N ASP A 102 10.09 -19.12 17.46
CA ASP A 102 11.48 -19.61 17.48
C ASP A 102 11.78 -20.59 18.62
N ASP A 103 10.98 -20.57 19.68
CA ASP A 103 10.92 -21.58 20.73
C ASP A 103 9.49 -21.79 21.27
N LYS A 104 9.37 -22.35 22.48
CA LYS A 104 8.08 -22.66 23.13
C LYS A 104 7.46 -21.46 23.86
N ASP A 105 8.18 -20.36 24.05
CA ASP A 105 7.69 -19.14 24.71
C ASP A 105 7.39 -18.03 23.68
N PRO A 106 6.12 -17.88 23.25
CA PRO A 106 5.76 -16.90 22.23
C PRO A 106 5.77 -15.44 22.74
N LYS A 107 6.18 -15.18 23.98
CA LYS A 107 6.27 -13.82 24.54
C LYS A 107 7.64 -13.18 24.28
N THR A 108 8.67 -13.99 24.06
CA THR A 108 10.06 -13.52 23.95
C THR A 108 10.67 -13.90 22.61
N PHE A 109 11.90 -13.48 22.36
CA PHE A 109 12.68 -13.91 21.20
C PHE A 109 13.93 -14.61 21.74
N ASN A 110 14.23 -15.80 21.25
CA ASN A 110 15.32 -16.60 21.74
C ASN A 110 16.66 -16.13 21.14
N VAL A 111 17.24 -15.11 21.76
CA VAL A 111 18.53 -14.53 21.35
C VAL A 111 19.63 -15.59 21.32
N ARG A 112 19.66 -16.52 22.28
CA ARG A 112 20.67 -17.59 22.33
C ARG A 112 20.58 -18.48 21.10
N LYS A 113 19.38 -18.92 20.72
CA LYS A 113 19.15 -19.74 19.54
C LYS A 113 19.49 -18.95 18.26
N ALA A 114 19.05 -17.70 18.16
CA ALA A 114 19.32 -16.85 17.01
C ALA A 114 20.83 -16.56 16.81
N ARG A 115 21.61 -16.51 17.90
CA ARG A 115 23.07 -16.36 17.84
C ARG A 115 23.79 -17.60 17.30
N ARG A 116 23.23 -18.80 17.52
CA ARG A 116 23.76 -20.04 16.93
C ARG A 116 23.57 -20.08 15.42
N GLY A 117 22.58 -19.34 14.91
CA GLY A 117 22.23 -19.31 13.49
C GLY A 117 21.07 -20.26 13.20
N TYR A 118 20.11 -19.76 12.43
CA TYR A 118 19.07 -20.51 11.75
C TYR A 118 18.55 -19.66 10.59
N GLY A 119 17.99 -20.31 9.57
CA GLY A 119 17.39 -19.62 8.44
C GLY A 119 16.05 -18.99 8.82
N VAL A 120 15.84 -17.73 8.42
CA VAL A 120 14.54 -17.07 8.43
C VAL A 120 14.12 -16.87 6.97
N THR A 121 13.24 -17.72 6.48
CA THR A 121 12.80 -17.76 5.08
C THR A 121 11.48 -17.02 4.92
N PHE A 122 11.48 -15.98 4.08
CA PHE A 122 10.30 -15.24 3.65
C PHE A 122 9.77 -15.87 2.37
N ILE A 123 8.49 -16.25 2.33
CA ILE A 123 7.87 -16.96 1.20
C ILE A 123 6.67 -16.17 0.70
N ALA A 124 6.76 -15.75 -0.57
CA ALA A 124 5.72 -15.04 -1.29
C ALA A 124 4.67 -15.99 -1.88
N GLY A 125 3.48 -15.46 -2.15
CA GLY A 125 2.37 -16.22 -2.71
C GLY A 125 2.59 -16.69 -4.16
N ASP A 126 3.55 -16.09 -4.85
CA ASP A 126 4.00 -16.47 -6.20
C ASP A 126 5.09 -17.55 -6.20
N GLY A 127 5.48 -18.06 -5.02
CA GLY A 127 6.53 -19.08 -4.86
C GLY A 127 7.94 -18.52 -4.71
N TYR A 128 8.15 -17.22 -4.89
CA TYR A 128 9.46 -16.60 -4.60
C TYR A 128 9.78 -16.70 -3.11
N SER A 129 11.05 -16.95 -2.78
CA SER A 129 11.50 -16.93 -1.40
C SER A 129 12.88 -16.31 -1.24
N HIS A 130 13.11 -15.76 -0.05
CA HIS A 130 14.40 -15.23 0.35
C HIS A 130 14.69 -15.59 1.80
N THR A 131 15.91 -16.09 2.06
CA THR A 131 16.34 -16.49 3.40
C THR A 131 17.39 -15.51 3.92
N ILE A 132 17.21 -15.08 5.17
CA ILE A 132 18.24 -14.37 5.93
C ILE A 132 18.66 -15.19 7.14
N ASP A 133 19.86 -14.93 7.62
CA ASP A 133 20.34 -15.50 8.87
C ASP A 133 19.68 -14.84 10.09
N SER A 134 19.26 -15.63 11.07
CA SER A 134 18.66 -15.16 12.33
C SER A 134 19.53 -14.15 13.11
N ARG A 135 20.85 -14.20 12.96
CA ARG A 135 21.79 -13.25 13.59
C ARG A 135 21.55 -11.83 13.10
N LYS A 136 21.09 -11.65 11.86
CA LYS A 136 20.82 -10.32 11.27
C LYS A 136 19.67 -9.59 11.96
N ILE A 137 18.69 -10.31 12.50
CA ILE A 137 17.48 -9.71 13.09
C ILE A 137 17.61 -9.41 14.59
N ILE A 138 18.68 -9.86 15.26
CA ILE A 138 18.90 -9.64 16.69
C ILE A 138 18.86 -8.14 17.01
N GLY A 139 17.93 -7.73 17.88
CA GLY A 139 17.75 -6.33 18.28
C GLY A 139 17.16 -5.41 17.20
N LYS A 140 16.89 -5.91 15.98
CA LYS A 140 16.35 -5.11 14.87
C LYS A 140 14.83 -4.96 14.99
N LYS A 141 14.41 -4.00 15.82
CA LYS A 141 12.98 -3.72 16.07
C LYS A 141 12.28 -2.95 14.94
N ARG A 142 13.03 -2.35 14.01
CA ARG A 142 12.49 -1.52 12.90
C ARG A 142 12.51 -2.20 11.53
N TRP A 143 12.96 -3.44 11.46
CA TRP A 143 12.74 -4.28 10.29
C TRP A 143 11.37 -4.94 10.46
N ILE A 144 10.47 -4.69 9.52
CA ILE A 144 9.06 -4.99 9.70
C ILE A 144 8.53 -5.84 8.55
N VAL A 145 7.54 -6.66 8.86
CA VAL A 145 6.55 -7.14 7.89
C VAL A 145 5.44 -6.11 7.85
N ALA A 146 5.44 -5.28 6.81
CA ALA A 146 4.43 -4.27 6.57
C ALA A 146 3.15 -4.92 6.04
N ARG A 147 2.00 -4.37 6.45
CA ARG A 147 0.70 -4.63 5.83
C ARG A 147 0.05 -3.38 5.26
N LEU A 148 0.58 -2.20 5.60
CA LEU A 148 0.12 -0.91 5.11
C LEU A 148 1.27 -0.13 4.45
N LYS A 149 0.93 0.59 3.39
CA LYS A 149 1.77 1.57 2.69
C LYS A 149 1.00 2.89 2.59
N ASN A 150 1.59 3.98 3.06
CA ASN A 150 0.96 5.30 3.16
C ASN A 150 -0.43 5.28 3.83
N GLY A 151 -0.58 4.48 4.89
CA GLY A 151 -1.83 4.36 5.65
C GLY A 151 -2.92 3.48 5.02
N LYS A 152 -2.73 3.04 3.78
CA LYS A 152 -3.65 2.13 3.06
C LYS A 152 -3.09 0.70 3.04
N PRO A 153 -3.91 -0.34 2.81
CA PRO A 153 -3.39 -1.67 2.49
C PRO A 153 -2.34 -1.60 1.37
N LEU A 154 -1.40 -2.54 1.38
CA LEU A 154 -0.44 -2.66 0.28
C LEU A 154 -1.21 -2.84 -1.06
N PRO A 155 -0.76 -2.17 -2.15
CA PRO A 155 -1.40 -2.30 -3.45
C PRO A 155 -1.21 -3.72 -4.02
N GLU A 156 -1.96 -4.00 -5.09
CA GLU A 156 -1.80 -5.23 -5.87
C GLU A 156 -0.35 -5.42 -6.34
N GLY A 157 0.12 -6.66 -6.35
CA GLY A 157 1.52 -7.00 -6.65
C GLY A 157 2.54 -6.65 -5.55
N GLU A 158 2.16 -5.90 -4.51
CA GLU A 158 2.98 -5.70 -3.30
C GLU A 158 2.42 -6.43 -2.08
N GLY A 159 1.09 -6.45 -1.93
CA GLY A 159 0.37 -7.08 -0.82
C GLY A 159 0.25 -8.60 -0.96
N PRO A 160 -0.12 -9.32 0.11
CA PRO A 160 -0.76 -8.82 1.34
C PRO A 160 0.20 -8.26 2.40
N TYR A 161 1.46 -8.71 2.35
CA TYR A 161 2.52 -8.30 3.25
C TYR A 161 3.82 -8.08 2.48
N ARG A 162 4.71 -7.23 3.03
CA ARG A 162 6.03 -6.95 2.45
C ARG A 162 7.07 -6.73 3.54
N ASN A 163 8.24 -7.38 3.48
CA ASN A 163 9.32 -7.05 4.42
C ASN A 163 10.03 -5.76 3.99
N VAL A 164 10.19 -4.84 4.94
CA VAL A 164 10.92 -3.58 4.74
C VAL A 164 11.75 -3.23 5.97
N GLY A 165 12.77 -2.40 5.79
CA GLY A 165 13.70 -2.01 6.83
C GLY A 165 15.02 -1.57 6.23
N SER A 166 15.94 -1.08 7.06
CA SER A 166 17.29 -0.68 6.63
C SER A 166 18.18 -1.85 6.18
N PHE A 167 17.61 -3.05 6.06
CA PHE A 167 18.25 -4.16 5.36
C PHE A 167 17.86 -4.26 3.89
N VAL A 168 17.01 -3.37 3.37
CA VAL A 168 16.64 -3.45 1.96
C VAL A 168 17.58 -2.54 1.15
N GLY A 169 18.50 -3.14 0.40
CA GLY A 169 19.51 -2.45 -0.41
C GLY A 169 20.57 -3.40 -0.98
N PHE A 170 21.49 -2.87 -1.80
CA PHE A 170 22.50 -3.62 -2.57
C PHE A 170 23.35 -4.60 -1.73
N LEU A 171 23.63 -4.27 -0.46
CA LEU A 171 24.40 -5.12 0.46
C LEU A 171 23.55 -5.92 1.45
N ALA A 172 22.23 -5.77 1.40
CA ALA A 172 21.39 -5.99 2.58
C ALA A 172 20.21 -6.97 2.35
N GLY A 173 19.82 -7.18 1.09
CA GLY A 173 18.87 -8.22 0.67
C GLY A 173 17.55 -7.67 0.09
N PRO A 174 16.80 -8.50 -0.66
CA PRO A 174 15.56 -8.09 -1.32
C PRO A 174 14.40 -7.86 -0.34
N SER A 175 13.52 -6.92 -0.72
CA SER A 175 12.18 -6.79 -0.14
C SER A 175 11.22 -7.73 -0.88
N VAL A 176 10.82 -8.80 -0.19
CA VAL A 176 9.83 -9.79 -0.64
C VAL A 176 8.45 -9.15 -0.61
N LYS A 177 7.88 -8.95 -1.80
CA LYS A 177 6.48 -8.58 -2.03
C LYS A 177 5.60 -9.82 -1.91
N MET A 178 4.29 -9.62 -1.76
CA MET A 178 3.33 -10.73 -1.74
C MET A 178 3.65 -11.80 -0.68
N LEU A 179 4.35 -11.41 0.39
CA LEU A 179 4.76 -12.30 1.47
C LEU A 179 3.51 -12.91 2.10
N ILE A 180 3.47 -14.23 2.27
CA ILE A 180 2.35 -14.92 2.94
C ILE A 180 2.82 -15.79 4.11
N ARG A 181 4.12 -16.15 4.14
CA ARG A 181 4.66 -17.05 5.15
C ARG A 181 6.09 -16.68 5.55
N ILE A 182 6.41 -16.88 6.83
CA ILE A 182 7.77 -16.91 7.35
C ILE A 182 8.01 -18.30 7.95
N GLU A 183 9.07 -18.97 7.49
CA GLU A 183 9.50 -20.27 8.04
C GLU A 183 10.89 -20.16 8.66
N LEU A 184 11.07 -20.81 9.81
CA LEU A 184 12.35 -20.93 10.49
C LEU A 184 12.95 -22.31 10.18
N VAL A 185 14.15 -22.31 9.63
CA VAL A 185 14.91 -23.52 9.28
C VAL A 185 16.05 -23.65 10.27
N PHE A 186 15.91 -24.57 11.22
CA PHE A 186 16.94 -24.84 12.22
C PHE A 186 17.93 -25.87 11.66
N ASP A 187 19.23 -25.58 11.81
CA ASP A 187 20.31 -26.53 11.55
C ASP A 187 20.49 -27.54 12.70
#